data_AF-A0A3D3V6V4-F1
#
_entry.id   AF-A0A3D3V6V4-F1
#
_cell.length_a   1.000
_cell.length_b   1.000
_cell.length_c   1.000
_cell.angle_alpha   90.00
_cell.angle_beta   90.00
_cell.angle_gamma   90.00
#
_symmetry.space_group_name_H-M   'P 1'
#
loop_
_entity.id
_entity.type
_entity.pdbx_description
1 polymer ?
#
loop_
_entity_poly.entity_id
_entity_poly.type
_entity_poly.pdbx_seq_one_letter_code
_entity_poly.pdbx_strand_id
1 'polypeptide(L)' 'MKEFLLRYLTPLTYLMWAAIIIGMVDHFFLEPRGLAFLPPPVFDWLVIVMWPLLAAVWFGHKEAERRKALGRAKISDEV' A
#
# COMPACT_ATOMS: atom_id res chain seq x y z
N MET A 1 12.13 4.04 -15.10
CA MET A 1 11.39 3.18 -14.15
C MET A 1 11.17 3.81 -12.77
N LYS A 2 12.19 4.38 -12.10
CA LYS A 2 12.05 4.91 -10.72
C LYS A 2 11.08 6.09 -10.55
N GLU A 3 10.95 6.99 -11.53
CA GLU A 3 10.01 8.12 -11.46
C GLU A 3 8.54 7.71 -11.60
N PHE A 4 8.26 6.73 -12.46
CA PHE A 4 6.92 6.17 -12.59
C PHE A 4 6.46 5.56 -11.27
N LEU A 5 7.33 4.77 -10.61
CA LEU A 5 7.01 4.17 -9.31
C LEU A 5 6.66 5.23 -8.26
N LEU A 6 7.40 6.34 -8.20
CA LEU A 6 7.15 7.43 -7.25
C LEU A 6 5.85 8.19 -7.56
N ARG A 7 5.52 8.38 -8.84
CA ARG A 7 4.29 9.06 -9.27
C ARG A 7 3.05 8.23 -8.96
N TYR A 8 3.14 6.91 -9.11
CA TYR A 8 2.05 5.99 -8.79
C TYR A 8 2.06 5.49 -7.35
N LEU A 9 3.09 5.81 -6.56
CA LEU A 9 3.19 5.38 -5.17
C LEU A 9 1.99 5.82 -4.34
N THR A 10 1.62 7.11 -4.44
CA THR A 10 0.50 7.67 -3.71
C THR A 10 -0.85 7.00 -4.02
N PRO A 11 -1.26 6.85 -5.29
CA PRO A 11 -2.48 6.10 -5.60
C PRO A 11 -2.41 4.61 -5.26
N LEU A 12 -1.24 3.97 -5.37
CA LEU A 12 -1.02 2.59 -4.91
C LEU A 12 -1.23 2.45 -3.39
N THR A 13 -0.72 3.40 -2.61
CA THR A 13 -0.92 3.43 -1.16
C THR A 13 -2.40 3.59 -0.81
N TYR A 14 -3.15 4.44 -1.53
CA TYR A 14 -4.60 4.58 -1.31
C TYR A 14 -5.37 3.30 -1.66
N LEU A 15 -5.02 2.63 -2.77
CA LEU A 15 -5.61 1.34 -3.15
C LEU A 15 -5.35 0.27 -2.08
N MET A 16 -4.14 0.23 -1.53
CA MET A 16 -3.78 -0.67 -0.43
C MET A 16 -4.65 -0.41 0.81
N TRP A 17 -4.78 0.85 1.22
CA TRP A 17 -5.64 1.20 2.36
C TRP A 17 -7.10 0.87 2.10
N ALA A 18 -7.62 1.12 0.90
CA ALA A 18 -8.98 0.75 0.52
C ALA A 18 -9.20 -0.77 0.63
N ALA A 19 -8.27 -1.58 0.12
CA ALA A 19 -8.36 -3.04 0.21
C ALA A 19 -8.33 -3.53 1.67
N ILE A 20 -7.46 -2.97 2.52
CA ILE A 20 -7.39 -3.29 3.94
C ILE A 20 -8.70 -2.93 4.65
N ILE A 21 -9.25 -1.74 4.40
CA ILE A 21 -10.51 -1.29 5.02
C ILE A 21 -11.67 -2.17 4.58
N ILE A 22 -11.76 -2.54 3.29
CA ILE A 22 -12.81 -3.43 2.79
C ILE A 22 -12.73 -4.79 3.49
N GLY A 23 -11.55 -5.39 3.55
CA GLY A 23 -11.36 -6.68 4.24
C GLY A 23 -11.68 -6.59 5.73
N MET A 24 -11.29 -5.50 6.40
CA MET A 24 -11.59 -5.27 7.81
C MET A 24 -13.09 -5.07 8.06
N VAL A 25 -13.79 -4.31 7.21
CA VAL A 25 -15.23 -4.09 7.35
C VAL A 25 -16.00 -5.38 7.10
N ASP A 26 -15.63 -6.16 6.10
CA ASP A 26 -16.28 -7.44 5.81
C ASP A 26 -16.08 -8.44 6.97
N HIS A 27 -14.83 -8.63 7.42
CA HIS A 27 -14.49 -9.57 8.49
C HIS A 27 -15.04 -9.16 9.87
N PHE A 28 -14.92 -7.87 10.25
CA PHE A 28 -15.31 -7.42 11.60
C PHE A 28 -16.78 -7.00 11.73
N PHE A 29 -17.44 -6.54 10.66
CA PHE A 29 -18.81 -6.02 10.74
C PHE A 29 -19.85 -6.91 10.06
N LEU A 30 -19.50 -7.59 8.95
CA LEU A 30 -20.46 -8.36 8.16
C LEU A 30 -20.45 -9.85 8.52
N GLU A 31 -19.27 -10.44 8.72
CA GLU A 31 -19.12 -11.85 9.11
C GLU A 31 -19.82 -12.20 10.45
N PRO A 32 -19.74 -11.41 11.53
CA PRO A 32 -20.43 -11.73 12.79
C PRO A 32 -21.95 -11.61 12.69
N ARG A 33 -22.46 -10.95 11.65
CA ARG A 33 -23.89 -10.75 11.39
C ARG A 33 -24.44 -11.77 10.39
N GLY A 34 -23.61 -12.71 9.92
CA GLY A 34 -23.98 -13.69 8.89
C GLY A 34 -24.26 -13.05 7.52
N LEU A 35 -23.80 -11.81 7.30
CA LEU A 35 -23.98 -11.02 6.08
C LEU A 35 -22.66 -10.86 5.31
N ALA A 36 -21.70 -11.77 5.51
CA ALA A 36 -20.41 -11.74 4.83
C ALA A 36 -20.63 -11.55 3.32
N PHE A 37 -20.17 -10.41 2.80
CA PHE A 37 -20.43 -10.01 1.43
C PHE A 37 -19.41 -10.66 0.49
N LEU A 38 -18.20 -10.93 1.00
CA LEU A 38 -17.16 -11.61 0.25
C LEU A 38 -17.20 -13.13 0.51
N PRO A 39 -17.27 -13.96 -0.54
CA PRO A 39 -17.04 -15.40 -0.40
C PRO A 39 -15.66 -15.66 0.21
N PRO A 40 -15.49 -16.67 1.09
CA PRO A 40 -14.20 -17.04 1.68
C PRO A 40 -13.02 -17.11 0.68
N PRO A 41 -13.16 -17.70 -0.52
CA PRO A 41 -12.05 -17.74 -1.47
C PRO A 41 -11.64 -16.36 -2.01
N VAL A 42 -12.56 -15.40 -2.08
CA VAL A 42 -12.23 -14.03 -2.53
C VAL A 42 -11.41 -13.31 -1.46
N PHE A 43 -11.70 -13.55 -0.19
CA PHE A 43 -10.90 -13.03 0.93
C PHE A 43 -9.47 -13.59 0.91
N ASP A 44 -9.30 -14.89 0.70
CA ASP A 44 -7.97 -15.52 0.56
C ASP A 44 -7.16 -14.91 -0.60
N TRP A 45 -7.80 -14.72 -1.75
CA TRP A 45 -7.17 -14.05 -2.89
C TRP A 45 -6.80 -12.60 -2.60
N LEU A 46 -7.64 -11.87 -1.86
CA LEU A 46 -7.36 -10.49 -1.45
C LEU A 46 -6.12 -10.42 -0.56
N VAL A 47 -5.96 -11.36 0.37
CA VAL A 47 -4.75 -11.48 1.21
C VAL A 47 -3.53 -11.80 0.33
N ILE A 48 -3.63 -12.74 -0.60
CA ILE A 48 -2.53 -13.10 -1.52
C ILE A 48 -2.09 -11.90 -2.36
N VAL A 49 -3.02 -11.10 -2.88
CA VAL A 49 -2.72 -9.89 -3.68
C VAL A 49 -2.20 -8.74 -2.80
N MET A 50 -2.59 -8.68 -1.53
CA MET A 50 -2.11 -7.68 -0.59
C MET A 50 -0.61 -7.76 -0.35
N TRP A 51 -0.03 -8.96 -0.32
CA TRP A 51 1.42 -9.15 -0.11
C TRP A 51 2.31 -8.42 -1.14
N PRO A 52 2.16 -8.63 -2.46
CA PRO A 52 2.94 -7.89 -3.45
C PRO A 52 2.59 -6.40 -3.47
N LEU A 53 1.35 -6.02 -3.15
CA LEU A 53 0.94 -4.62 -3.06
C LEU A 53 1.67 -3.89 -1.92
N LEU A 54 1.72 -4.50 -0.73
CA LEU A 54 2.46 -4.03 0.44
C LEU A 54 3.95 -3.91 0.12
N ALA A 55 4.53 -4.94 -0.53
CA ALA A 55 5.92 -4.89 -0.95
C ALA A 55 6.19 -3.71 -1.89
N ALA A 56 5.33 -3.50 -2.91
CA ALA A 56 5.47 -2.39 -3.86
C ALA A 56 5.39 -1.01 -3.18
N VAL A 57 4.42 -0.82 -2.28
CA VAL A 57 4.25 0.43 -1.51
C VAL A 57 5.45 0.65 -0.58
N TRP A 58 5.89 -0.39 0.13
CA TRP A 58 7.05 -0.34 1.02
C TRP A 58 8.34 0.04 0.28
N PHE A 59 8.64 -0.65 -0.82
CA PHE A 59 9.82 -0.35 -1.64
C PHE A 59 9.77 1.06 -2.22
N GLY A 60 8.60 1.51 -2.67
CA GLY A 60 8.45 2.86 -3.20
C GLY A 60 8.66 3.94 -2.13
N HIS A 61 8.15 3.75 -0.91
CA HIS A 61 8.38 4.69 0.20
C HIS A 61 9.84 4.73 0.61
N LYS A 62 10.50 3.57 0.75
CA LYS A 62 11.92 3.49 1.09
C LYS A 62 12.82 4.21 0.07
N GLU A 63 12.52 4.07 -1.22
CA GLU A 63 13.26 4.76 -2.28
C GLU A 63 12.96 6.27 -2.30
N ALA A 64 11.72 6.68 -2.00
CA ALA A 64 11.35 8.09 -1.86
C ALA A 64 12.13 8.78 -0.73
N GLU A 65 12.27 8.11 0.42
CA GLU A 65 13.04 8.60 1.56
C GLU A 65 14.54 8.69 1.23
N ARG A 66 15.09 7.67 0.57
CA ARG A 66 16.49 7.69 0.12
C ARG A 66 16.78 8.89 -0.79
N ARG A 67 15.88 9.22 -1.72
CA ARG A 67 16.02 10.39 -2.59
C ARG A 67 15.92 11.71 -1.82
N LYS A 68 15.00 11.82 -0.86
CA LYS A 68 14.90 13.00 0.02
C LYS A 68 16.17 13.21 0.83
N ALA A 69 16.77 12.14 1.35
CA ALA A 69 18.01 12.21 2.12
C ALA A 69 19.19 12.70 1.25
N LEU A 70 19.33 12.17 0.03
CA LEU A 70 20.37 12.60 -0.92
C LEU A 70 20.20 14.06 -1.35
N GLY A 71 18.96 14.53 -1.56
CA GLY A 71 18.68 15.92 -1.86
C GLY A 71 19.06 16.87 -0.72
N ARG A 72 18.79 16.48 0.54
CA ARG A 72 19.19 17.27 1.71
C ARG A 72 20.70 17.34 1.90
N ALA A 73 21.41 16.22 1.68
CA ALA A 73 22.87 16.19 1.74
C ALA A 73 23.49 17.16 0.72
N LYS A 74 22.99 17.15 -0.53
CA LYS A 74 23.48 18.06 -1.58
C LYS A 74 23.26 19.54 -1.26
N ILE A 75 22.10 19.90 -0.69
CA ILE A 75 21.82 21.28 -0.27
C ILE A 75 22.74 21.73 0.88
N SER A 76 23.10 20.80 1.79
CA SER A 76 24.01 21.10 2.90
C SER A 76 25.47 21.30 2.49
N ASP A 77 25.89 20.75 1.35
CA ASP A 77 27.26 20.95 0.82
C ASP A 77 27.38 22.25 -0.02
N GLU A 78 26.25 22.84 -0.43
CA GLU A 78 26.19 24.09 -1.22
C GLU A 78 25.98 25.36 -0.37
N VAL A 79 25.74 25.22 0.95
CA VAL A 79 25.55 26.32 1.93
C VAL A 79 26.75 26.38 2.88
#